data_AF-A0A0X1U6W8-F1
#
_entry.id   AF-A0A0X1U6W8-F1
#
_cell.length_a   1.000
_cell.length_b   1.000
_cell.length_c   1.000
_cell.angle_alpha   90.00
_cell.angle_beta   90.00
_cell.angle_gamma   90.00
#
_symmetry.space_group_name_H-M   'P 1'
#
loop_
_entity.id
_entity.type
_entity.pdbx_description
1 polymer ?
#
loop_
_entity_poly.entity_id
_entity_poly.type
_entity_poly.pdbx_seq_one_letter_code
_entity_poly.pdbx_strand_id
1 'polypeptide(L)'
;MNTYKITLKGYDADGHFTLINAETPSKAKYEHFRELADLFEDFGHYLRFVESCKCLRKARKEDYYKKSESFEETKKYRGVPLIDYGTTVELEGKRGFIVGDNRSCNFDVKFEDGIFNCHPHYQMVYFDDAGKVLYDFRVVKS
;
A
#
# COMPACT_ATOMS: atom_id res chain seq x y z
N MET A 1 -1.84 4.53 -3.02
CA MET A 1 -0.68 4.54 -3.96
C MET A 1 -0.23 5.98 -4.19
N ASN A 2 1.05 6.21 -4.52
CA ASN A 2 1.52 7.55 -4.86
C ASN A 2 0.93 7.96 -6.21
N THR A 3 0.66 9.25 -6.39
CA THR A 3 0.23 9.79 -7.68
C THR A 3 1.39 10.57 -8.30
N TYR A 4 1.79 10.15 -9.50
CA TYR A 4 2.86 10.76 -10.27
C TYR A 4 2.29 11.51 -11.46
N LYS A 5 2.78 12.73 -11.68
CA LYS A 5 2.63 13.46 -12.94
C LYS A 5 3.79 13.11 -13.85
N ILE A 6 3.49 12.56 -15.03
CA ILE A 6 4.47 12.27 -16.07
C ILE A 6 4.21 13.17 -17.28
N THR A 7 5.27 13.77 -17.81
CA THR A 7 5.25 14.58 -19.03
C THR A 7 6.25 14.01 -20.04
N LEU A 8 5.85 13.92 -21.29
CA LEU A 8 6.66 13.44 -22.41
C LEU A 8 7.05 14.58 -23.36
N LYS A 9 8.35 14.71 -23.64
CA LYS A 9 8.88 15.68 -24.59
C LYS A 9 8.43 15.35 -26.01
N GLY A 10 7.81 16.31 -26.71
CA GLY A 10 7.45 16.17 -28.13
C GLY A 10 6.22 15.32 -28.43
N TYR A 11 5.56 14.80 -27.37
CA TYR A 11 4.29 14.07 -27.47
C TYR A 11 3.17 14.84 -26.76
N ASP A 12 3.47 15.43 -25.61
CA ASP A 12 2.55 16.32 -24.92
C ASP A 12 2.62 17.71 -25.57
N ALA A 13 1.49 18.25 -26.03
CA ALA A 13 1.39 19.68 -26.36
C ALA A 13 1.69 20.50 -25.09
N ASP A 14 2.18 21.73 -25.24
CA ASP A 14 2.63 22.57 -24.11
C ASP A 14 1.64 22.53 -22.92
N GLY A 15 2.06 21.87 -21.84
CA GLY A 15 1.28 21.74 -20.60
C GLY A 15 0.50 20.44 -20.40
N HIS A 16 0.48 19.50 -21.37
CA HIS A 16 -0.12 18.17 -21.19
C HIS A 16 0.71 17.25 -20.28
N PHE A 17 0.02 16.37 -19.57
CA PHE A 17 0.62 15.38 -18.68
C PHE A 17 -0.35 14.23 -18.36
N THR A 18 0.19 13.09 -17.96
CA THR A 18 -0.57 11.93 -17.48
C THR A 18 -0.41 11.77 -15.97
N LEU A 19 -1.50 11.42 -15.28
CA LEU A 19 -1.47 11.06 -13.87
C LEU A 19 -1.46 9.54 -13.70
N ILE A 20 -0.41 9.01 -13.08
CA ILE A 20 -0.24 7.58 -12.87
C ILE A 20 -0.18 7.27 -11.39
N ASN A 21 -0.95 6.27 -10.95
CA ASN A 21 -0.86 5.75 -9.59
C ASN A 21 0.14 4.59 -9.54
N ALA A 22 1.20 4.73 -8.73
CA ALA A 22 2.23 3.70 -8.57
C ALA A 22 2.89 3.75 -7.18
N GLU A 23 3.62 2.71 -6.80
CA GLU A 23 4.38 2.71 -5.54
C GLU A 23 5.69 3.50 -5.65
N THR A 24 6.32 3.50 -6.82
CA THR A 24 7.62 4.15 -7.06
C THR A 24 7.60 4.92 -8.38
N PRO A 25 8.53 5.87 -8.59
CA PRO A 25 8.63 6.58 -9.86
C PRO A 25 8.91 5.64 -11.05
N SER A 26 9.71 4.60 -10.84
CA SER A 26 10.02 3.61 -11.89
C SER A 26 8.80 2.80 -12.27
N LYS A 27 7.99 2.35 -11.29
CA LYS A 27 6.72 1.68 -11.56
C LYS A 27 5.74 2.62 -12.28
N ALA A 28 5.69 3.90 -11.91
CA ALA A 28 4.84 4.89 -12.59
C ALA A 28 5.21 5.04 -14.07
N LYS A 29 6.50 5.17 -14.37
CA LYS A 29 7.00 5.24 -15.76
C LYS A 29 6.66 3.97 -16.54
N TYR A 30 6.82 2.81 -15.91
CA TYR A 30 6.53 1.53 -16.56
C TYR A 30 5.04 1.34 -16.86
N GLU A 31 4.15 1.71 -15.93
CA GLU A 31 2.70 1.67 -16.19
C GLU A 31 2.31 2.65 -17.31
N HIS A 32 2.86 3.87 -17.32
CA HIS A 32 2.61 4.81 -18.42
C HIS A 32 3.13 4.29 -19.76
N PHE A 33 4.30 3.65 -19.78
CA PHE A 33 4.80 2.97 -20.97
C PHE A 33 3.83 1.89 -21.45
N ARG A 34 3.26 1.09 -20.55
CA ARG A 34 2.28 0.05 -20.92
C ARG A 34 1.01 0.63 -21.53
N GLU A 35 0.56 1.80 -21.07
CA GLU A 35 -0.58 2.52 -21.67
C GLU A 35 -0.27 3.04 -23.08
N LEU A 36 1.02 3.27 -23.39
CA LEU A 36 1.51 3.80 -24.66
C LEU A 36 2.34 2.79 -25.45
N ALA A 37 2.21 1.49 -25.17
CA ALA A 37 3.14 0.47 -25.66
C ALA A 37 3.23 0.42 -27.19
N ASP A 38 2.15 0.79 -27.89
CA ASP A 38 2.10 0.82 -29.35
C ASP A 38 2.87 2.00 -29.98
N LEU A 39 3.26 3.01 -29.18
CA LEU A 39 3.97 4.21 -29.63
C LEU A 39 5.49 4.10 -29.48
N PHE A 40 5.99 3.11 -28.75
CA PHE A 40 7.40 2.99 -28.40
C PHE A 40 7.90 1.55 -28.58
N GLU A 41 9.03 1.39 -29.28
CA GLU A 41 9.72 0.10 -29.46
C GLU A 41 9.94 -0.70 -28.16
N ASP A 42 10.42 -0.03 -27.11
CA ASP A 42 10.64 -0.63 -25.79
C ASP A 42 10.62 0.43 -24.67
N PHE A 43 10.76 -0.03 -23.42
CA PHE A 43 10.77 0.86 -22.26
C PHE A 43 11.96 1.83 -22.28
N GLY A 44 13.12 1.42 -22.79
CA GLY A 44 14.31 2.27 -22.91
C GLY A 44 14.12 3.39 -23.95
N HIS A 45 13.46 3.09 -25.07
CA HIS A 45 13.05 4.07 -26.07
C HIS A 45 12.07 5.08 -25.47
N TYR A 46 11.03 4.62 -24.76
CA TYR A 46 10.09 5.46 -24.03
C TYR A 46 10.79 6.41 -23.04
N LEU A 47 11.75 5.92 -22.25
CA LEU A 47 12.44 6.73 -21.24
C LEU A 47 13.18 7.94 -21.83
N ARG A 48 13.57 7.91 -23.11
CA ARG A 48 14.21 9.05 -23.79
C ARG A 48 13.26 10.23 -23.97
N PHE A 49 11.96 9.98 -23.96
CA PHE A 49 10.93 11.01 -24.09
C PHE A 49 10.37 11.46 -22.75
N VAL A 50 10.63 10.76 -21.65
CA VAL A 50 10.19 11.20 -20.31
C VAL A 50 10.93 12.47 -19.92
N GLU A 51 10.23 13.60 -20.02
CA GLU A 51 10.74 14.91 -19.61
C GLU A 51 10.74 15.03 -18.08
N SER A 52 9.64 14.64 -17.44
CA SER A 52 9.55 14.67 -15.98
C SER A 52 8.64 13.58 -15.43
N CYS A 53 8.94 13.15 -14.20
CA CYS A 53 8.09 12.29 -13.38
C CYS A 53 8.11 12.84 -11.95
N LYS A 54 7.04 13.53 -11.54
CA LYS A 54 6.94 14.23 -10.25
C LYS A 54 5.88 13.57 -9.38
N CYS A 55 6.26 13.19 -8.15
CA CYS A 55 5.30 12.73 -7.15
C CYS A 55 4.44 13.93 -6.68
N LEU A 56 3.18 13.98 -7.09
CA LEU A 56 2.25 15.02 -6.66
C LEU A 56 1.61 14.69 -5.32
N ARG A 57 1.42 13.41 -5.03
CA ARG A 57 0.76 12.94 -3.80
C ARG A 57 1.42 11.66 -3.32
N LYS A 58 1.86 11.66 -2.07
CA LYS A 58 2.26 10.41 -1.40
C LYS A 58 1.03 9.59 -1.02
N ALA A 59 1.18 8.28 -1.06
CA ALA A 59 0.19 7.35 -0.54
C ALA A 59 -0.04 7.64 0.94
N ARG A 60 -1.31 7.69 1.33
CA ARG A 60 -1.76 7.74 2.71
C ARG A 60 -2.28 6.37 3.11
N LYS A 61 -2.42 6.10 4.41
CA LYS A 61 -2.92 4.80 4.89
C LYS A 61 -4.29 4.50 4.29
N GLU A 62 -5.14 5.52 4.17
CA GLU A 62 -6.52 5.41 3.68
C GLU A 62 -6.60 4.94 2.24
N ASP A 63 -5.56 5.18 1.43
CA ASP A 63 -5.52 4.69 0.04
C ASP A 63 -5.38 3.17 -0.04
N TYR A 64 -5.08 2.48 1.07
CA TYR A 64 -4.95 1.03 1.11
C TYR A 64 -6.14 0.34 1.76
N TYR A 65 -7.07 1.08 2.39
CA TYR A 65 -8.17 0.49 3.15
C TYR A 65 -9.15 -0.26 2.24
N LYS A 66 -9.17 -1.58 2.38
CA LYS A 66 -10.17 -2.49 1.84
C LYS A 66 -11.28 -2.65 2.86
N LYS A 67 -12.14 -1.63 2.94
CA LYS A 67 -13.26 -1.63 3.91
C LYS A 67 -14.22 -2.78 3.62
N SER A 68 -14.60 -3.50 4.67
CA SER A 68 -15.58 -4.59 4.61
C SER A 68 -16.62 -4.39 5.71
N GLU A 69 -17.81 -4.94 5.50
CA GLU A 69 -18.86 -4.97 6.53
C GLU A 69 -18.52 -5.96 7.65
N SER A 70 -17.67 -6.97 7.39
CA SER A 70 -17.30 -8.02 8.34
C SER A 70 -16.20 -7.62 9.32
N PHE A 71 -15.51 -6.51 9.09
CA PHE A 71 -14.33 -6.15 9.88
C PHE A 71 -14.62 -6.02 11.39
N GLU A 72 -15.75 -5.41 11.75
CA GLU A 72 -16.21 -5.28 13.13
C GLU A 72 -16.49 -6.63 13.80
N GLU A 73 -16.99 -7.60 13.04
CA GLU A 73 -17.23 -8.95 13.52
C GLU A 73 -15.92 -9.71 13.66
N THR A 74 -15.03 -9.61 12.68
CA THR A 74 -13.69 -10.21 12.69
C THR A 74 -12.92 -9.80 13.93
N LYS A 75 -12.85 -8.49 14.25
CA LYS A 75 -12.09 -8.02 15.42
C LYS A 75 -12.70 -8.48 16.75
N LYS A 76 -14.03 -8.57 16.84
CA LYS A 76 -14.73 -9.09 18.03
C LYS A 76 -14.48 -10.59 18.18
N TYR A 77 -14.67 -11.36 17.12
CA TYR A 77 -14.43 -12.80 17.08
C TYR A 77 -13.00 -13.17 17.48
N ARG A 78 -12.02 -12.35 17.06
CA ARG A 78 -10.60 -12.55 17.34
C ARG A 78 -10.14 -11.93 18.68
N GLY A 79 -11.04 -11.32 19.46
CA GLY A 79 -10.72 -10.77 20.77
C GLY A 79 -9.83 -9.52 20.74
N VAL A 80 -9.87 -8.73 19.66
CA VAL A 80 -9.09 -7.51 19.46
C VAL A 80 -9.97 -6.29 19.12
N PRO A 81 -11.02 -5.98 19.91
CA PRO A 81 -12.03 -4.97 19.55
C PRO A 81 -11.52 -3.52 19.45
N LEU A 82 -10.34 -3.21 20.01
CA LEU A 82 -9.79 -1.84 20.02
C LEU A 82 -9.06 -1.46 18.72
N ILE A 83 -8.90 -2.38 17.78
CA ILE A 83 -8.23 -2.11 16.51
C ILE A 83 -9.21 -1.56 15.47
N ASP A 84 -8.66 -0.85 14.48
CA ASP A 84 -9.35 -0.33 13.31
C ASP A 84 -8.42 -0.35 12.07
N TYR A 85 -8.95 0.04 10.92
CA TYR A 85 -8.15 0.36 9.74
C TYR A 85 -7.06 1.38 10.10
N GLY A 86 -5.82 1.10 9.71
CA GLY A 86 -4.68 1.96 10.00
C GLY A 86 -4.00 1.69 11.34
N THR A 87 -4.58 0.85 12.21
CA THR A 87 -3.93 0.40 13.45
C THR A 87 -2.55 -0.17 13.13
N THR A 88 -1.55 0.35 13.83
CA THR A 88 -0.17 -0.07 13.67
C THR A 88 0.01 -1.46 14.27
N VAL A 89 0.72 -2.32 13.55
CA VAL A 89 1.03 -3.69 13.98
C VAL A 89 2.51 -4.01 13.78
N GLU A 90 2.98 -4.99 14.52
CA GLU A 90 4.29 -5.62 14.33
C GLU A 90 4.10 -7.13 14.19
N LEU A 91 4.76 -7.72 13.20
CA LEU A 91 4.84 -9.16 13.00
C LEU A 91 6.30 -9.52 12.75
N GLU A 92 6.88 -10.36 13.60
CA GLU A 92 8.28 -10.80 13.49
C GLU A 92 9.28 -9.62 13.33
N GLY A 93 9.04 -8.52 14.05
CA GLY A 93 9.87 -7.31 14.00
C GLY A 93 9.59 -6.38 12.80
N LYS A 94 8.74 -6.79 11.85
CA LYS A 94 8.31 -5.92 10.75
C LYS A 94 7.10 -5.09 11.15
N ARG A 95 7.19 -3.77 10.96
CA ARG A 95 6.08 -2.84 11.22
C ARG A 95 5.18 -2.70 9.99
N GLY A 96 3.87 -2.67 10.24
CA GLY A 96 2.85 -2.46 9.23
C GLY A 96 1.61 -1.81 9.81
N PHE A 97 0.55 -1.74 9.01
CA PHE A 97 -0.77 -1.31 9.48
C PHE A 97 -1.89 -2.11 8.84
N ILE A 98 -2.99 -2.26 9.57
CA ILE A 98 -4.16 -3.00 9.11
C ILE A 98 -4.81 -2.23 7.96
N VAL A 99 -5.11 -2.94 6.88
CA VAL A 99 -5.77 -2.40 5.70
C VAL A 99 -7.05 -3.14 5.35
N GLY A 100 -7.36 -4.25 6.00
CA GLY A 100 -8.60 -4.99 5.81
C GLY A 100 -8.63 -6.30 6.55
N ASP A 101 -9.63 -7.10 6.23
CA ASP A 101 -9.84 -8.46 6.68
C ASP A 101 -10.24 -9.38 5.52
N ASN A 102 -10.34 -10.67 5.81
CA ASN A 102 -10.81 -11.66 4.85
C ASN A 102 -11.82 -12.63 5.46
N ARG A 103 -12.40 -13.49 4.61
CA ARG A 103 -13.42 -14.48 5.01
C ARG A 103 -12.92 -15.54 6.00
N SER A 104 -11.61 -15.68 6.18
CA SER A 104 -11.00 -16.57 7.19
C SER A 104 -10.76 -15.84 8.52
N CYS A 105 -11.34 -14.65 8.70
CA CYS A 105 -11.16 -13.81 9.88
C CYS A 105 -9.69 -13.47 10.15
N ASN A 106 -8.88 -13.34 9.11
CA ASN A 106 -7.50 -12.84 9.20
C ASN A 106 -7.47 -11.36 8.79
N PHE A 107 -6.40 -10.65 9.15
CA PHE A 107 -6.22 -9.26 8.74
C PHE A 107 -5.30 -9.17 7.53
N ASP A 108 -5.65 -8.30 6.59
CA ASP A 108 -4.74 -7.82 5.56
C ASP A 108 -3.90 -6.68 6.17
N VAL A 109 -2.57 -6.84 6.15
CA VAL A 109 -1.64 -5.88 6.73
C VAL A 109 -0.70 -5.36 5.64
N LYS A 110 -0.60 -4.03 5.50
CA LYS A 110 0.41 -3.40 4.63
C LYS A 110 1.72 -3.25 5.40
N PHE A 111 2.74 -3.97 4.94
CA PHE A 111 4.14 -3.77 5.29
C PHE A 111 4.84 -2.97 4.18
N GLU A 112 6.14 -2.70 4.30
CA GLU A 112 6.94 -2.09 3.23
C GLU A 112 6.82 -2.88 1.92
N ASP A 113 7.05 -4.20 2.00
CA ASP A 113 7.16 -5.10 0.85
C ASP A 113 5.82 -5.45 0.17
N GLY A 114 4.67 -5.16 0.80
CA GLY A 114 3.38 -5.59 0.25
C GLY A 114 2.24 -5.67 1.26
N ILE A 115 1.07 -6.11 0.80
CA ILE A 115 -0.08 -6.44 1.64
C ILE A 115 -0.10 -7.95 1.83
N PHE A 116 -0.10 -8.40 3.07
CA PHE A 116 -0.04 -9.82 3.42
C PHE A 116 -1.20 -10.19 4.33
N ASN A 117 -1.59 -11.47 4.25
CA ASN A 117 -2.61 -12.01 5.12
C ASN A 117 -1.98 -12.51 6.43
N CYS A 118 -2.41 -11.94 7.55
CA CYS A 118 -1.83 -12.18 8.86
C CYS A 118 -2.87 -12.79 9.80
N HIS A 119 -2.53 -13.94 10.40
CA HIS A 119 -3.36 -14.53 11.44
C HIS A 119 -3.32 -13.65 12.70
N PRO A 120 -4.47 -13.24 13.28
CA PRO A 120 -4.51 -12.22 14.32
C PRO A 120 -3.70 -12.51 15.59
N HIS A 121 -3.47 -13.80 15.88
CA HIS A 121 -2.75 -14.27 17.07
C HIS A 121 -1.38 -14.87 16.78
N TYR A 122 -0.93 -14.90 15.52
CA TYR A 122 0.38 -15.46 15.21
C TYR A 122 1.46 -14.39 15.34
N GLN A 123 2.12 -14.31 16.50
CA GLN A 123 3.23 -13.38 16.78
C GLN A 123 2.92 -11.89 16.51
N MET A 124 1.65 -11.52 16.52
CA MET A 124 1.19 -10.17 16.25
C MET A 124 1.30 -9.30 17.50
N VAL A 125 1.74 -8.06 17.34
CA VAL A 125 1.61 -7.00 18.35
C VAL A 125 0.83 -5.85 17.72
N TYR A 126 -0.12 -5.30 18.46
CA TYR A 126 -0.99 -4.21 18.03
C TYR A 126 -0.73 -2.98 18.88
N PHE A 127 -0.75 -1.80 18.27
CA PHE A 127 -0.40 -0.55 18.92
C PHE A 127 -1.48 0.51 18.71
N ASP A 128 -1.67 1.37 19.70
CA ASP A 128 -2.44 2.60 19.52
C ASP A 128 -1.63 3.67 18.77
N ASP A 129 -2.25 4.82 18.54
CA ASP A 129 -1.62 5.94 17.83
C ASP A 129 -0.45 6.58 18.60
N ALA A 130 -0.38 6.38 19.92
CA ALA A 130 0.74 6.81 20.75
C ALA A 130 1.89 5.78 20.79
N GLY A 131 1.72 4.62 20.13
CA GLY A 131 2.69 3.54 20.11
C GLY A 131 2.65 2.63 21.35
N LYS A 132 1.62 2.75 22.19
CA LYS A 132 1.40 1.83 23.32
C LYS A 132 0.81 0.53 22.81
N VAL A 133 1.26 -0.59 23.40
CA VAL A 133 0.74 -1.93 23.09
C VAL A 133 -0.73 -2.05 23.53
N LEU A 134 -1.59 -2.40 22.57
CA LEU A 134 -2.99 -2.77 22.79
C LEU A 134 -3.12 -4.29 23.06
N TYR A 135 -2.44 -5.10 22.26
CA TYR A 135 -2.44 -6.56 22.34
C TYR A 135 -1.06 -7.11 21.93
N ASP A 136 -0.61 -8.18 22.58
CA ASP A 136 0.65 -8.86 22.27
C ASP A 136 0.43 -10.39 22.27
N PHE A 137 0.59 -11.00 21.10
CA PHE A 137 0.42 -12.44 20.88
C PHE A 137 1.74 -13.14 20.53
N ARG A 138 2.89 -12.53 20.87
CA ARG A 138 4.18 -13.21 20.72
C ARG A 138 4.26 -14.34 21.73
N VAL A 139 4.65 -15.52 21.25
CA VAL A 139 4.93 -16.65 22.14
C VAL A 139 6.25 -16.35 22.85
N VAL A 140 6.20 -16.18 24.17
CA VAL A 140 7.41 -16.24 24.99
C VAL A 140 7.87 -17.69 24.95
N LYS A 141 8.95 -17.98 24.22
CA LYS A 141 9.64 -19.25 24.40
C LYS A 141 10.19 -19.24 25.83
N SER A 142 9.68 -20.16 26.65
CA SER A 142 10.21 -20.46 27.99
C SER A 142 11.51 -21.23 27.88
#